data_AF-A0A8H6ZZJ4-F1
#
_entry.id   AF-A0A8H6ZZJ4-F1
#
_cell.length_a   1.000
_cell.length_b   1.000
_cell.length_c   1.000
_cell.angle_alpha   90.00
_cell.angle_beta   90.00
_cell.angle_gamma   90.00
#
_symmetry.space_group_name_H-M   'P 1'
#
loop_
_entity.id
_entity.type
_entity.pdbx_description
1 polymer ?
#
loop_
_entity_poly.entity_id
_entity_poly.type
_entity_poly.pdbx_seq_one_letter_code
_entity_poly.pdbx_strand_id
1 'polypeptide(L)'
;MQVPQLPSEIICQILELAAQSSTCLAICQVSSWARALAMPYLFQTVKLKSYTRMEHFMRTLIPLDPHARETPSSSSIVSSSISSITKKALGKREPANFVRHLWVRDLSIHVFTLSRVCKNLTHIAMDQSTMVMLVSMSSMVPSPERYKDLHLFLFGRERLQYHVLLHPPPPNATTLRITHVHFAEPVAYTDESFNFIAFPFPRLTHMAMPLHPSNSSKDDLVVLITLLLAAPKMEMLLLILYEDVIDEDTAGRVVDTFRRYRPMNPGSFLLRTPRDDLESQWEREIYGAKSIWERGEEYTRSLLAQDVAKNE
;
A
#
# COMPACT_ATOMS: atom_id res chain seq x y z
N MET A 1 -13.97 -51.05 -11.15
CA MET A 1 -13.20 -50.38 -10.07
C MET A 1 -13.88 -49.04 -9.80
N GLN A 2 -14.68 -48.94 -8.73
CA GLN A 2 -15.26 -47.66 -8.32
C GLN A 2 -14.18 -46.85 -7.60
N VAL A 3 -13.89 -45.64 -8.08
CA VAL A 3 -13.10 -44.69 -7.31
C VAL A 3 -13.91 -44.37 -6.05
N PRO A 4 -13.37 -44.58 -4.84
CA PRO A 4 -14.10 -44.25 -3.62
C PRO A 4 -14.46 -42.76 -3.65
N GLN A 5 -15.75 -42.46 -3.45
CA GLN A 5 -16.21 -41.07 -3.41
C GLN A 5 -15.62 -40.39 -2.18
N LEU A 6 -14.74 -39.41 -2.41
CA LEU A 6 -14.23 -38.55 -1.36
C LEU A 6 -15.39 -37.70 -0.78
N PRO A 7 -15.46 -37.50 0.54
CA PRO A 7 -16.41 -36.58 1.14
C PRO A 7 -16.25 -35.17 0.56
N SER A 8 -17.36 -34.46 0.38
CA SER A 8 -17.38 -33.10 -0.19
C SER A 8 -16.50 -32.12 0.58
N GLU A 9 -16.38 -32.29 1.89
CA GLU A 9 -15.55 -31.48 2.79
C GLU A 9 -14.07 -31.60 2.43
N ILE A 10 -13.61 -32.82 2.15
CA ILE A 10 -12.22 -33.09 1.76
C ILE A 10 -11.94 -32.52 0.38
N ILE A 11 -12.88 -32.62 -0.56
CA ILE A 11 -12.76 -32.02 -1.89
C ILE A 11 -12.67 -30.49 -1.77
N CYS A 12 -13.51 -29.87 -0.94
CA CYS A 12 -13.46 -28.43 -0.68
C CYS A 12 -12.11 -28.00 -0.09
N GLN A 13 -11.59 -28.72 0.91
CA GLN A 13 -10.27 -28.41 1.49
C GLN A 13 -9.13 -28.54 0.48
N ILE A 14 -9.13 -29.60 -0.34
CA ILE A 14 -8.14 -29.79 -1.41
C ILE A 14 -8.19 -28.61 -2.38
N LEU A 15 -9.40 -28.21 -2.81
CA LEU A 15 -9.56 -27.09 -3.74
C LEU A 15 -9.23 -25.74 -3.12
N GLU A 16 -9.47 -25.54 -1.82
CA GLU A 16 -9.09 -24.30 -1.12
C GLU A 16 -7.57 -24.17 -1.05
N LEU A 17 -6.88 -25.25 -0.66
CA LEU A 17 -5.41 -25.28 -0.64
C LEU A 17 -4.84 -25.12 -2.06
N ALA A 18 -5.44 -25.76 -3.06
CA ALA A 18 -5.03 -25.59 -4.45
C ALA A 18 -5.30 -24.16 -4.96
N ALA A 19 -6.44 -23.55 -4.61
CA ALA A 19 -6.77 -22.19 -5.03
C ALA A 19 -5.87 -21.11 -4.39
N GLN A 20 -5.28 -21.38 -3.22
CA GLN A 20 -4.24 -20.52 -2.63
C GLN A 20 -2.91 -20.53 -3.40
N SER A 21 -2.74 -21.48 -4.34
CA SER A 21 -1.61 -21.58 -5.24
C SER A 21 -1.91 -20.97 -6.63
N SER A 22 -1.02 -21.19 -7.59
CA SER A 22 -1.15 -20.72 -8.97
C SER A 22 -2.28 -21.40 -9.78
N THR A 23 -2.98 -22.39 -9.23
CA THR A 23 -4.00 -23.17 -9.95
C THR A 23 -5.42 -22.57 -9.90
N CYS A 24 -5.59 -21.43 -9.21
CA CYS A 24 -6.89 -20.83 -8.96
C CYS A 24 -7.74 -20.56 -10.23
N LEU A 25 -7.11 -20.14 -11.32
CA LEU A 25 -7.79 -19.89 -12.59
C LEU A 25 -8.31 -21.20 -13.22
N ALA A 26 -7.49 -22.26 -13.19
CA ALA A 26 -7.88 -23.58 -13.69
C ALA A 26 -9.06 -24.14 -12.89
N ILE A 27 -9.04 -24.00 -11.55
CA ILE A 27 -10.16 -24.41 -10.69
C ILE A 27 -11.45 -23.66 -11.04
N CYS A 28 -11.35 -22.36 -11.35
CA CYS A 28 -12.50 -21.57 -11.80
C CYS A 28 -13.12 -22.04 -13.13
N GLN A 29 -12.39 -22.81 -13.93
CA GLN A 29 -12.83 -23.34 -15.22
C GLN A 29 -13.50 -24.72 -15.11
N VAL A 30 -13.29 -25.45 -14.00
CA VAL A 30 -13.82 -26.81 -13.82
C VAL A 30 -15.34 -26.84 -13.70
N SER A 31 -15.93 -25.99 -12.85
CA SER A 31 -17.37 -25.96 -12.61
C SER A 31 -17.81 -24.65 -11.95
N SER A 32 -19.12 -24.37 -11.91
CA SER A 32 -19.67 -23.20 -11.23
C SER A 32 -19.44 -23.21 -9.71
N TRP A 33 -19.52 -24.38 -9.09
CA TRP A 33 -19.30 -24.54 -7.65
C TRP A 33 -17.80 -24.37 -7.30
N ALA A 34 -16.90 -24.95 -8.11
CA ALA A 34 -15.45 -24.81 -7.93
C ALA A 34 -14.99 -23.38 -8.17
N ARG A 35 -15.60 -22.71 -9.16
CA ARG A 35 -15.43 -21.26 -9.38
C ARG A 35 -15.87 -20.46 -8.17
N ALA A 36 -17.03 -20.74 -7.59
CA ALA A 36 -17.48 -19.99 -6.42
C ALA A 36 -16.46 -20.10 -5.28
N LEU A 37 -15.86 -21.28 -5.07
CA LEU A 37 -14.84 -21.54 -4.05
C LEU A 37 -13.50 -20.85 -4.36
N ALA A 38 -13.05 -20.89 -5.61
CA ALA A 38 -11.74 -20.36 -6.02
C ALA A 38 -11.74 -18.84 -6.25
N MET A 39 -12.87 -18.24 -6.64
CA MET A 39 -12.97 -16.82 -6.98
C MET A 39 -12.43 -15.84 -5.92
N PRO A 40 -12.63 -16.06 -4.60
CA PRO A 40 -12.02 -15.23 -3.57
C PRO A 40 -10.49 -15.15 -3.66
N TYR A 41 -9.84 -16.28 -3.95
CA TYR A 41 -8.39 -16.38 -4.08
C TYR A 41 -7.89 -15.75 -5.39
N LEU A 42 -8.66 -15.93 -6.49
CA LEU A 42 -8.31 -15.35 -7.80
C LEU A 42 -8.27 -13.82 -7.77
N PHE A 43 -9.24 -13.20 -7.09
CA PHE A 43 -9.36 -11.75 -7.02
C PHE A 43 -8.69 -11.13 -5.79
N GLN A 44 -8.12 -11.93 -4.88
CA GLN A 44 -7.49 -11.44 -3.66
C GLN A 44 -6.38 -10.42 -3.94
N THR A 45 -5.50 -10.76 -4.87
CA THR A 45 -4.35 -9.94 -5.28
C THR A 45 -4.46 -9.59 -6.76
N VAL A 46 -4.65 -8.31 -7.08
CA VAL A 46 -4.83 -7.83 -8.45
C VAL A 46 -3.63 -7.00 -8.87
N LYS A 47 -2.96 -7.39 -9.96
CA LYS A 47 -1.81 -6.67 -10.51
C LYS A 47 -2.12 -6.05 -11.88
N LEU A 48 -2.19 -4.73 -11.92
CA LEU A 48 -2.54 -3.93 -13.09
C LEU A 48 -1.28 -3.18 -13.55
N LYS A 49 -0.53 -3.84 -14.44
CA LYS A 49 0.75 -3.34 -14.97
C LYS A 49 0.62 -2.44 -16.20
N SER A 50 -0.59 -2.17 -16.67
CA SER A 50 -0.82 -1.24 -17.77
C SER A 50 -2.16 -0.52 -17.63
N TYR A 51 -2.25 0.69 -18.17
CA TYR A 51 -3.52 1.44 -18.26
C TYR A 51 -4.63 0.62 -18.94
N THR A 52 -4.35 -0.08 -20.04
CA THR A 52 -5.35 -0.91 -20.74
C THR A 52 -5.90 -2.03 -19.85
N ARG A 53 -5.04 -2.70 -19.07
CA ARG A 53 -5.48 -3.74 -18.12
C ARG A 53 -6.33 -3.15 -17.00
N MET A 54 -5.97 -1.95 -16.53
CA MET A 54 -6.75 -1.21 -15.54
C MET A 54 -8.15 -0.90 -16.07
N GLU A 55 -8.28 -0.37 -17.29
CA GLU A 55 -9.60 -0.09 -17.87
C GLU A 55 -10.45 -1.36 -18.05
N HIS A 56 -9.87 -2.45 -18.55
CA HIS A 56 -10.59 -3.71 -18.69
C HIS A 56 -11.06 -4.25 -17.33
N PHE A 57 -10.21 -4.19 -16.32
CA PHE A 57 -10.57 -4.60 -14.97
C PHE A 57 -11.70 -3.73 -14.40
N MET A 58 -11.62 -2.41 -14.59
CA MET A 58 -12.66 -1.46 -14.19
C MET A 58 -14.01 -1.76 -14.84
N ARG A 59 -14.05 -1.99 -16.16
CA ARG A 59 -15.27 -2.37 -16.88
C ARG A 59 -15.86 -3.69 -16.41
N THR A 60 -15.01 -4.60 -15.91
CA THR A 60 -15.44 -5.89 -15.36
C THR A 60 -16.04 -5.74 -13.96
N LEU A 61 -15.50 -4.84 -13.14
CA LEU A 61 -15.97 -4.60 -11.77
C LEU A 61 -17.19 -3.67 -11.70
N ILE A 62 -17.30 -2.73 -12.64
CA ILE A 62 -18.38 -1.75 -12.73
C ILE A 62 -19.08 -1.99 -14.06
N PRO A 63 -20.13 -2.82 -14.10
CA PRO A 63 -20.94 -2.96 -15.30
C PRO A 63 -21.50 -1.57 -15.65
N LEU A 64 -21.10 -1.04 -16.81
CA LEU A 64 -21.75 0.12 -17.38
C LEU A 64 -23.21 -0.27 -17.65
N ASP A 65 -24.16 0.50 -17.15
CA ASP A 65 -25.57 0.31 -17.52
C ASP A 65 -25.71 0.54 -19.03
N PRO A 66 -26.07 -0.49 -19.84
CA PRO A 66 -26.20 -0.34 -21.28
C PRO A 66 -27.35 0.62 -21.68
N HIS A 67 -28.18 1.08 -20.74
CA HIS A 67 -29.21 2.09 -20.96
C HIS A 67 -28.78 3.52 -20.66
N ALA A 68 -27.56 3.76 -20.16
CA ALA A 68 -26.99 5.09 -20.02
C ALA A 68 -26.50 5.61 -21.39
N ARG A 69 -27.45 5.87 -22.31
CA ARG A 69 -27.17 6.49 -23.61
C ARG A 69 -26.68 7.92 -23.43
N GLU A 70 -25.46 8.14 -23.91
CA GLU A 70 -24.94 9.35 -24.56
C GLU A 70 -25.87 10.58 -24.55
N THR A 71 -25.61 11.48 -23.60
CA THR A 71 -25.80 12.92 -23.85
C THR A 71 -24.42 13.57 -23.79
N PRO A 72 -23.91 14.15 -24.89
CA PRO A 72 -22.68 14.91 -24.86
C PRO A 72 -22.99 16.30 -24.30
N SER A 73 -22.81 16.46 -22.99
CA SER A 73 -22.71 17.79 -22.39
C SER A 73 -21.63 17.81 -21.32
N SER A 74 -20.70 18.71 -21.60
CA SER A 74 -19.55 19.16 -20.84
C SER A 74 -19.79 19.31 -19.34
N SER A 75 -18.74 19.02 -18.57
CA SER A 75 -18.50 19.42 -17.18
C SER A 75 -19.53 18.97 -16.13
N SER A 76 -19.55 17.69 -15.77
CA SER A 76 -19.92 17.23 -14.41
C SER A 76 -19.60 15.74 -14.19
N ILE A 77 -18.43 15.27 -14.63
CA ILE A 77 -18.00 13.90 -14.35
C ILE A 77 -17.49 13.89 -12.91
N VAL A 78 -18.19 13.18 -12.01
CA VAL A 78 -17.68 12.45 -10.82
C VAL A 78 -18.75 12.36 -9.71
N SER A 79 -19.79 13.20 -9.67
CA SER A 79 -20.68 13.23 -8.48
C SER A 79 -21.98 12.41 -8.59
N SER A 80 -22.59 12.26 -9.76
CA SER A 80 -23.96 11.71 -9.86
C SER A 80 -24.08 10.21 -10.17
N SER A 81 -23.01 9.53 -10.62
CA SER A 81 -23.11 8.14 -11.11
C SER A 81 -22.77 7.05 -10.09
N ILE A 82 -22.32 7.41 -8.88
CA ILE A 82 -21.84 6.41 -7.90
C ILE A 82 -22.97 5.93 -6.95
N SER A 83 -24.07 6.68 -6.85
CA SER A 83 -25.19 6.34 -5.97
C SER A 83 -26.26 5.43 -6.61
N SER A 84 -26.31 5.30 -7.95
CA SER A 84 -27.32 4.47 -8.64
C SER A 84 -26.84 3.07 -9.01
N ILE A 85 -25.53 2.83 -9.12
CA ILE A 85 -24.97 1.54 -9.60
C ILE A 85 -24.95 0.46 -8.49
N THR A 86 -25.11 0.84 -7.22
CA THR A 86 -24.94 -0.09 -6.08
C THR A 86 -26.21 -0.86 -5.68
N LYS A 87 -27.34 -0.73 -6.39
CA LYS A 87 -28.64 -1.24 -5.88
C LYS A 87 -29.33 -2.39 -6.61
N LYS A 88 -28.79 -3.01 -7.67
CA LYS A 88 -29.58 -4.08 -8.34
C LYS A 88 -28.91 -5.26 -9.04
N ALA A 89 -27.59 -5.47 -9.00
CA ALA A 89 -26.97 -6.44 -9.91
C ALA A 89 -26.37 -7.75 -9.35
N LEU A 90 -25.97 -7.90 -8.07
CA LEU A 90 -25.49 -9.21 -7.59
C LEU A 90 -25.72 -9.44 -6.09
N GLY A 91 -26.87 -10.03 -5.76
CA GLY A 91 -26.96 -10.86 -4.57
C GLY A 91 -26.06 -12.09 -4.76
N LYS A 92 -24.94 -12.13 -4.02
CA LYS A 92 -23.93 -13.20 -3.86
C LYS A 92 -22.68 -13.09 -4.77
N ARG A 93 -21.59 -12.60 -4.17
CA ARG A 93 -20.17 -12.71 -4.61
C ARG A 93 -19.72 -11.80 -5.76
N GLU A 94 -19.85 -10.49 -5.60
CA GLU A 94 -19.18 -9.52 -6.50
C GLU A 94 -17.65 -9.61 -6.40
N PRO A 95 -16.90 -9.70 -7.52
CA PRO A 95 -15.44 -9.80 -7.51
C PRO A 95 -14.75 -8.66 -6.74
N ALA A 96 -15.33 -7.46 -6.75
CA ALA A 96 -14.84 -6.29 -6.02
C ALA A 96 -14.71 -6.54 -4.50
N ASN A 97 -15.57 -7.39 -3.93
CA ASN A 97 -15.53 -7.71 -2.50
C ASN A 97 -14.38 -8.68 -2.15
N PHE A 98 -13.76 -9.33 -3.12
CA PHE A 98 -12.63 -10.23 -2.89
C PHE A 98 -11.29 -9.52 -2.98
N VAL A 99 -11.23 -8.36 -3.64
CA VAL A 99 -9.99 -7.59 -3.80
C VAL A 99 -9.49 -7.07 -2.45
N ARG A 100 -8.31 -7.53 -2.05
CA ARG A 100 -7.62 -7.11 -0.82
C ARG A 100 -6.31 -6.39 -1.10
N HIS A 101 -5.61 -6.79 -2.15
CA HIS A 101 -4.30 -6.25 -2.51
C HIS A 101 -4.35 -5.78 -3.96
N LEU A 102 -3.90 -4.55 -4.20
CA LEU A 102 -3.88 -3.95 -5.53
C LEU A 102 -2.46 -3.47 -5.84
N TRP A 103 -1.93 -3.87 -7.00
CA TRP A 103 -0.67 -3.36 -7.52
C TRP A 103 -0.95 -2.59 -8.82
N VAL A 104 -0.54 -1.33 -8.88
CA VAL A 104 -0.79 -0.42 -10.00
C VAL A 104 0.51 0.22 -10.44
N ARG A 105 1.02 -0.17 -11.61
CA ARG A 105 2.33 0.31 -12.08
C ARG A 105 2.28 1.68 -12.76
N ASP A 106 1.24 1.92 -13.54
CA ASP A 106 1.09 3.12 -14.35
C ASP A 106 0.26 4.17 -13.62
N LEU A 107 0.58 5.45 -13.88
CA LEU A 107 -0.20 6.60 -13.43
C LEU A 107 -1.68 6.39 -13.76
N SER A 108 -2.55 6.39 -12.75
CA SER A 108 -3.96 6.10 -12.99
C SER A 108 -4.93 6.77 -12.02
N ILE A 109 -5.83 7.59 -12.58
CA ILE A 109 -6.98 8.15 -11.86
C ILE A 109 -7.96 7.06 -11.37
N HIS A 110 -7.95 5.88 -11.99
CA HIS A 110 -8.87 4.79 -11.66
C HIS A 110 -8.62 4.18 -10.27
N VAL A 111 -7.44 4.40 -9.68
CA VAL A 111 -7.14 3.95 -8.32
C VAL A 111 -8.12 4.56 -7.31
N PHE A 112 -8.53 5.81 -7.51
CA PHE A 112 -9.56 6.44 -6.69
C PHE A 112 -10.87 5.66 -6.76
N THR A 113 -11.35 5.33 -7.97
CA THR A 113 -12.60 4.57 -8.14
C THR A 113 -12.48 3.15 -7.58
N LEU A 114 -11.38 2.45 -7.85
CA LEU A 114 -11.12 1.11 -7.30
C LEU A 114 -11.09 1.11 -5.77
N SER A 115 -10.49 2.13 -5.15
CA SER A 115 -10.45 2.27 -3.70
C SER A 115 -11.85 2.40 -3.08
N ARG A 116 -12.84 2.89 -3.83
CA ARG A 116 -14.23 3.03 -3.38
C ARG A 116 -15.05 1.78 -3.62
N VAL A 117 -14.83 1.12 -4.76
CA VAL A 117 -15.58 -0.08 -5.16
C VAL A 117 -15.08 -1.31 -4.38
N CYS A 118 -13.77 -1.44 -4.19
CA CYS A 118 -13.15 -2.55 -3.47
C CYS A 118 -13.10 -2.27 -1.97
N LYS A 119 -14.20 -2.55 -1.26
CA LYS A 119 -14.35 -2.21 0.17
C LYS A 119 -13.40 -2.96 1.12
N ASN A 120 -12.89 -4.12 0.69
CA ASN A 120 -11.99 -4.98 1.47
C ASN A 120 -10.51 -4.75 1.15
N LEU A 121 -10.20 -3.68 0.42
CA LEU A 121 -8.83 -3.31 0.07
C LEU A 121 -8.04 -2.94 1.34
N THR A 122 -6.92 -3.62 1.55
CA THR A 122 -6.02 -3.43 2.70
C THR A 122 -4.64 -2.97 2.26
N HIS A 123 -4.19 -3.35 1.06
CA HIS A 123 -2.87 -3.00 0.55
C HIS A 123 -2.99 -2.41 -0.85
N ILE A 124 -2.30 -1.31 -1.11
CA ILE A 124 -2.12 -0.78 -2.46
C ILE A 124 -0.66 -0.46 -2.70
N ALA A 125 -0.10 -1.05 -3.75
CA ALA A 125 1.16 -0.64 -4.33
C ALA A 125 0.89 0.27 -5.54
N MET A 126 1.47 1.46 -5.55
CA MET A 126 1.28 2.44 -6.64
C MET A 126 2.47 3.37 -6.79
N ASP A 127 2.53 4.07 -7.92
CA ASP A 127 3.46 5.16 -8.08
C ASP A 127 3.09 6.37 -7.19
N GLN A 128 4.11 7.12 -6.79
CA GLN A 128 3.98 8.30 -5.94
C GLN A 128 3.02 9.37 -6.53
N SER A 129 3.01 9.55 -7.84
CA SER A 129 2.13 10.53 -8.51
C SER A 129 0.65 10.09 -8.49
N THR A 130 0.37 8.78 -8.59
CA THR A 130 -0.96 8.21 -8.36
C THR A 130 -1.44 8.39 -6.93
N MET A 131 -0.55 8.29 -5.94
CA MET A 131 -0.90 8.57 -4.55
C MET A 131 -1.35 10.03 -4.35
N VAL A 132 -0.63 10.99 -4.95
CA VAL A 132 -1.02 12.41 -4.93
C VAL A 132 -2.41 12.62 -5.52
N MET A 133 -2.72 11.98 -6.64
CA MET A 133 -4.05 12.03 -7.24
C MET A 133 -5.11 11.39 -6.35
N LEU A 134 -4.82 10.24 -5.74
CA LEU A 134 -5.73 9.54 -4.83
C LEU A 134 -6.11 10.42 -3.63
N VAL A 135 -5.11 11.05 -3.00
CA VAL A 135 -5.32 11.94 -1.84
C VAL A 135 -6.12 13.18 -2.26
N SER A 136 -5.72 13.83 -3.36
CA SER A 136 -6.41 15.00 -3.90
C SER A 136 -7.88 14.71 -4.20
N MET A 137 -8.18 13.61 -4.90
CA MET A 137 -9.55 13.22 -5.26
C MET A 137 -10.39 12.82 -4.05
N SER A 138 -9.78 12.17 -3.05
CA SER A 138 -10.45 11.80 -1.80
C SER A 138 -10.80 13.00 -0.93
N SER A 139 -10.07 14.11 -1.09
CA SER A 139 -10.38 15.37 -0.44
C SER A 139 -11.58 16.09 -1.08
N MET A 140 -11.71 15.99 -2.41
CA MET A 140 -12.75 16.67 -3.19
C MET A 140 -14.10 15.94 -3.15
N VAL A 141 -14.07 14.62 -3.01
CA VAL A 141 -15.26 13.78 -3.11
C VAL A 141 -15.38 12.96 -1.83
N PRO A 142 -16.48 13.11 -1.05
CA PRO A 142 -16.72 12.29 0.12
C PRO A 142 -16.67 10.81 -0.26
N SER A 143 -15.69 10.09 0.28
CA SER A 143 -15.61 8.64 0.09
C SER A 143 -16.56 7.97 1.09
N PRO A 144 -17.23 6.87 0.71
CA PRO A 144 -17.93 6.05 1.69
C PRO A 144 -16.98 5.64 2.82
N GLU A 145 -17.48 5.60 4.05
CA GLU A 145 -16.68 5.18 5.20
C GLU A 145 -16.05 3.81 4.93
N ARG A 146 -14.73 3.77 4.96
CA ARG A 146 -13.96 2.54 4.91
C ARG A 146 -13.86 1.97 6.33
N TYR A 147 -13.97 0.64 6.45
CA TYR A 147 -13.86 -0.04 7.74
C TYR A 147 -12.51 -0.72 7.97
N LYS A 148 -11.72 -0.89 6.91
CA LYS A 148 -10.39 -1.50 6.94
C LYS A 148 -9.32 -0.43 6.82
N ASP A 149 -8.24 -0.63 7.55
CA ASP A 149 -7.07 0.22 7.43
C ASP A 149 -6.33 -0.08 6.12
N LEU A 150 -5.66 0.93 5.59
CA LEU A 150 -5.01 0.89 4.29
C LEU A 150 -3.50 1.07 4.42
N HIS A 151 -2.78 0.16 3.79
CA HIS A 151 -1.33 0.11 3.74
C HIS A 151 -0.90 0.49 2.32
N LEU A 152 -0.04 1.49 2.21
CA LEU A 152 0.48 1.98 0.95
C LEU A 152 1.93 1.55 0.75
N PHE A 153 2.22 1.01 -0.42
CA PHE A 153 3.57 0.74 -0.91
C PHE A 153 3.83 1.66 -2.11
N LEU A 154 4.70 2.63 -1.95
CA LEU A 154 4.89 3.72 -2.90
C LEU A 154 6.22 3.58 -3.63
N PHE A 155 6.19 3.61 -4.95
CA PHE A 155 7.38 3.57 -5.80
C PHE A 155 7.41 4.72 -6.81
N GLY A 156 8.52 4.89 -7.52
CA GLY A 156 8.71 5.96 -8.50
C GLY A 156 9.72 6.98 -8.02
N ARG A 157 10.58 7.42 -8.95
CA ARG A 157 11.73 8.32 -8.71
C ARG A 157 11.42 9.79 -8.94
N GLU A 158 10.19 10.13 -9.30
CA GLU A 158 9.85 11.51 -9.60
C GLU A 158 10.01 12.36 -8.34
N ARG A 159 10.69 13.50 -8.48
CA ARG A 159 10.61 14.58 -7.49
C ARG A 159 9.16 15.00 -7.46
N LEU A 160 8.39 14.44 -6.53
CA LEU A 160 7.01 14.82 -6.33
C LEU A 160 6.96 16.34 -6.18
N GLN A 161 6.20 16.99 -7.06
CA GLN A 161 5.88 18.40 -6.90
C GLN A 161 4.80 18.49 -5.81
N TYR A 162 5.23 18.38 -4.55
CA TYR A 162 4.39 18.32 -3.37
C TYR A 162 3.54 19.58 -3.13
N HIS A 163 3.76 20.65 -3.92
CA HIS A 163 3.00 21.89 -3.85
C HIS A 163 1.48 21.70 -3.96
N VAL A 164 1.02 20.64 -4.63
CA VAL A 164 -0.42 20.33 -4.80
C VAL A 164 -1.10 19.95 -3.48
N LEU A 165 -0.34 19.49 -2.48
CA LEU A 165 -0.87 18.97 -1.21
C LEU A 165 -0.58 19.87 0.00
N LEU A 166 -0.04 21.08 -0.23
CA LEU A 166 0.25 22.08 0.81
C LEU A 166 -0.99 22.77 1.39
N HIS A 167 -2.18 22.51 0.84
CA HIS A 167 -3.42 22.95 1.44
C HIS A 167 -3.92 21.91 2.46
N PRO A 168 -4.39 22.31 3.66
CA PRO A 168 -5.05 21.41 4.59
C PRO A 168 -6.08 20.60 3.83
N PRO A 169 -5.93 19.27 3.80
CA PRO A 169 -6.94 18.47 3.16
C PRO A 169 -8.25 18.79 3.90
N PRO A 170 -9.34 19.13 3.18
CA PRO A 170 -10.64 19.30 3.81
C PRO A 170 -10.93 18.10 4.73
N PRO A 171 -11.70 18.29 5.82
CA PRO A 171 -11.92 17.27 6.86
C PRO A 171 -12.39 15.89 6.33
N ASN A 172 -12.91 15.87 5.10
CA ASN A 172 -13.35 14.69 4.37
C ASN A 172 -12.22 13.76 3.88
N ALA A 173 -10.95 14.19 3.84
CA ALA A 173 -9.83 13.31 3.42
C ALA A 173 -9.53 12.16 4.41
N THR A 174 -10.18 12.16 5.57
CA THR A 174 -10.09 11.15 6.63
C THR A 174 -10.59 9.76 6.22
N THR A 175 -11.23 9.62 5.07
CA THR A 175 -11.95 8.41 4.66
C THR A 175 -11.09 7.23 4.20
N LEU A 176 -9.84 7.47 3.78
CA LEU A 176 -8.98 6.39 3.25
C LEU A 176 -8.41 5.48 4.35
N ARG A 177 -8.42 5.91 5.62
CA ARG A 177 -7.87 5.18 6.77
C ARG A 177 -6.46 4.63 6.54
N ILE A 178 -5.59 5.46 5.98
CA ILE A 178 -4.19 5.10 5.77
C ILE A 178 -3.48 5.05 7.12
N THR A 179 -2.92 3.90 7.46
CA THR A 179 -2.20 3.65 8.72
C THR A 179 -0.73 3.33 8.50
N HIS A 180 -0.38 2.80 7.32
CA HIS A 180 0.98 2.40 6.97
C HIS A 180 1.37 2.99 5.61
N VAL A 181 2.56 3.59 5.55
CA VAL A 181 3.14 4.06 4.28
C VAL A 181 4.58 3.56 4.18
N HIS A 182 4.89 2.87 3.09
CA HIS A 182 6.22 2.34 2.79
C HIS A 182 6.68 2.94 1.46
N PHE A 183 7.71 3.78 1.51
CA PHE A 183 8.40 4.27 0.32
C PHE A 183 9.44 3.23 -0.09
N ALA A 184 9.44 2.82 -1.35
CA ALA A 184 10.33 1.76 -1.81
C ALA A 184 11.66 2.31 -2.35
N GLU A 185 11.69 3.57 -2.79
CA GLU A 185 12.89 4.21 -3.36
C GLU A 185 13.35 5.39 -2.49
N PRO A 186 14.67 5.67 -2.44
CA PRO A 186 15.18 6.86 -1.76
C PRO A 186 14.67 8.13 -2.43
N VAL A 187 14.09 9.03 -1.62
CA VAL A 187 13.66 10.36 -2.06
C VAL A 187 14.54 11.38 -1.36
N ALA A 188 15.16 12.28 -2.12
CA ALA A 188 15.88 13.40 -1.54
C ALA A 188 14.86 14.37 -0.92
N TYR A 189 14.93 14.57 0.40
CA TYR A 189 14.03 15.50 1.09
C TYR A 189 14.55 16.92 0.96
N THR A 190 13.68 17.82 0.56
CA THR A 190 13.83 19.27 0.75
C THR A 190 12.94 19.72 1.92
N ASP A 191 13.15 20.91 2.47
CA ASP A 191 12.30 21.47 3.54
C ASP A 191 10.79 21.40 3.19
N GLU A 192 10.45 21.58 1.92
CA GLU A 192 9.07 21.49 1.41
C GLU A 192 8.49 20.07 1.43
N SER A 193 9.34 19.04 1.40
CA SER A 193 8.94 17.63 1.39
C SER A 193 8.46 17.16 2.78
N PHE A 194 8.88 17.81 3.87
CA PHE A 194 8.54 17.41 5.24
C PHE A 194 7.10 17.74 5.63
N ASN A 195 6.60 18.90 5.23
CA ASN A 195 5.21 19.31 5.49
C ASN A 195 4.20 18.34 4.86
N PHE A 196 4.63 17.59 3.84
CA PHE A 196 3.77 16.68 3.11
C PHE A 196 3.45 15.38 3.86
N ILE A 197 4.39 14.85 4.65
CA ILE A 197 4.26 13.46 5.12
C ILE A 197 3.28 13.32 6.29
N ALA A 198 3.24 14.30 7.20
CA ALA A 198 2.40 14.24 8.39
C ALA A 198 0.94 14.70 8.15
N PHE A 199 0.72 15.50 7.10
CA PHE A 199 -0.50 16.28 6.94
C PHE A 199 -1.70 15.58 6.28
N PRO A 200 -1.53 14.70 5.27
CA PRO A 200 -2.66 14.05 4.60
C PRO A 200 -3.17 12.80 5.32
N PHE A 201 -2.44 12.29 6.33
CA PHE A 201 -2.71 10.98 6.93
C PHE A 201 -2.93 11.07 8.44
N PRO A 202 -4.12 11.51 8.91
CA PRO A 202 -4.43 11.69 10.34
C PRO A 202 -4.50 10.39 11.15
N ARG A 203 -4.30 9.23 10.51
CA ARG A 203 -4.30 7.90 11.10
C ARG A 203 -2.98 7.16 10.88
N LEU A 204 -1.97 7.84 10.33
CA LEU A 204 -0.66 7.25 10.09
C LEU A 204 -0.03 6.83 11.42
N THR A 205 0.35 5.55 11.49
CA THR A 205 1.01 4.94 12.66
C THR A 205 2.40 4.42 12.30
N HIS A 206 2.59 3.97 11.06
CA HIS A 206 3.81 3.35 10.60
C HIS A 206 4.27 3.99 9.30
N MET A 207 5.53 4.39 9.25
CA MET A 207 6.16 4.94 8.06
C MET A 207 7.54 4.32 7.82
N ALA A 208 7.77 3.78 6.64
CA ALA A 208 9.03 3.21 6.20
C ALA A 208 9.57 4.02 5.04
N MET A 209 10.80 4.50 5.14
CA MET A 209 11.39 5.38 4.15
C MET A 209 12.88 5.10 3.93
N PRO A 210 13.33 4.95 2.68
CA PRO A 210 14.74 4.81 2.38
C PRO A 210 15.44 6.15 2.50
N LEU A 211 16.61 6.14 3.14
CA LEU A 211 17.45 7.32 3.23
C LEU A 211 18.14 7.57 1.90
N HIS A 212 18.08 8.82 1.46
CA HIS A 212 18.84 9.29 0.32
C HIS A 212 20.22 9.78 0.79
N PRO A 213 21.31 9.55 0.03
CA PRO A 213 22.66 9.96 0.43
C PRO A 213 22.78 11.44 0.79
N SER A 214 22.07 12.32 0.09
CA SER A 214 22.08 13.78 0.37
C SER A 214 21.44 14.16 1.71
N ASN A 215 20.66 13.27 2.33
CA ASN A 215 19.96 13.51 3.60
C ASN A 215 20.56 12.66 4.73
N SER A 216 21.80 12.20 4.55
CA SER A 216 22.54 11.40 5.53
C SER A 216 23.35 12.25 6.52
N SER A 217 23.23 13.58 6.44
CA SER A 217 23.87 14.46 7.41
C SER A 217 23.22 14.29 8.79
N LYS A 218 23.99 14.57 9.84
CA LYS A 218 23.52 14.45 11.22
C LYS A 218 22.28 15.32 11.47
N ASP A 219 22.30 16.57 11.00
CA ASP A 219 21.23 17.53 11.26
C ASP A 219 19.95 17.17 10.51
N ASP A 220 20.07 16.70 9.25
CA ASP A 220 18.92 16.24 8.47
C ASP A 220 18.22 15.05 9.13
N LEU A 221 18.98 14.08 9.64
CA LEU A 221 18.43 12.90 10.31
C LEU A 221 17.68 13.27 11.58
N VAL A 222 18.22 14.18 12.39
CA VAL A 222 17.60 14.63 13.64
C VAL A 222 16.30 15.36 13.35
N VAL A 223 16.32 16.28 12.38
CA VAL A 223 15.13 17.02 11.95
C VAL A 223 14.06 16.06 11.42
N LEU A 224 14.45 15.13 10.54
CA LEU A 224 13.56 14.12 9.97
C LEU A 224 12.87 13.27 11.05
N ILE A 225 13.65 12.69 11.95
CA ILE A 225 13.11 11.83 13.02
C ILE A 225 12.17 12.62 13.92
N THR A 226 12.59 13.82 14.33
CA THR A 226 11.81 14.65 15.26
C THR A 226 10.48 15.10 14.65
N LEU A 227 10.50 15.58 13.41
CA LEU A 227 9.30 16.07 12.73
C LEU A 227 8.29 14.96 12.45
N LEU A 228 8.75 13.80 11.99
CA LEU A 228 7.85 12.70 11.63
C LEU A 228 7.27 12.01 12.86
N LEU A 229 8.05 11.87 13.93
CA LEU A 229 7.54 11.31 15.19
C LEU A 229 6.67 12.30 15.98
N ALA A 230 6.70 13.59 15.65
CA ALA A 230 5.77 14.57 16.23
C ALA A 230 4.32 14.36 15.75
N ALA A 231 4.09 13.54 14.71
CA ALA A 231 2.74 13.23 14.26
C ALA A 231 1.97 12.46 15.36
N PRO A 232 0.71 12.85 15.70
CA PRO A 232 0.05 12.43 16.94
C PRO A 232 -0.17 10.93 17.16
N LYS A 233 -0.15 10.14 16.08
CA LYS A 233 -0.39 8.68 16.11
C LYS A 233 0.81 7.88 15.62
N MET A 234 1.93 8.53 15.34
CA MET A 234 3.11 7.83 14.83
C MET A 234 3.67 6.92 15.93
N GLU A 235 3.71 5.63 15.65
CA GLU A 235 4.24 4.58 16.52
C GLU A 235 5.61 4.13 16.03
N MET A 236 5.78 4.06 14.69
CA MET A 236 6.96 3.52 14.06
C MET A 236 7.43 4.35 12.87
N LEU A 237 8.63 4.92 12.96
CA LEU A 237 9.37 5.50 11.85
C LEU A 237 10.56 4.61 11.51
N LEU A 238 10.50 3.89 10.39
CA LEU A 238 11.56 3.02 9.92
C LEU A 238 12.40 3.70 8.83
N LEU A 239 13.66 3.94 9.13
CA LEU A 239 14.66 4.43 8.18
C LEU A 239 15.36 3.23 7.52
N ILE A 240 15.37 3.19 6.18
CA ILE A 240 15.96 2.09 5.41
C ILE A 240 17.28 2.55 4.77
N LEU A 241 18.35 1.80 5.04
CA LEU A 241 19.67 1.93 4.42
C LEU A 241 19.82 0.84 3.37
N TYR A 242 19.71 1.23 2.10
CA TYR A 242 19.99 0.32 1.01
C TYR A 242 21.50 0.18 0.80
N GLU A 243 21.98 -1.06 0.84
CA GLU A 243 23.40 -1.41 0.74
C GLU A 243 24.05 -0.97 -0.57
N ASP A 244 23.26 -0.85 -1.65
CA ASP A 244 23.70 -0.39 -2.96
C ASP A 244 23.58 1.14 -3.16
N VAL A 245 23.05 1.87 -2.17
CA VAL A 245 22.84 3.33 -2.22
C VAL A 245 23.76 4.07 -1.26
N ILE A 246 23.90 3.55 -0.05
CA ILE A 246 24.62 4.20 1.04
C ILE A 246 25.92 3.44 1.27
N ASP A 247 27.05 4.13 1.06
CA ASP A 247 28.38 3.56 1.33
C ASP A 247 28.60 3.28 2.83
N GLU A 248 29.58 2.44 3.15
CA GLU A 248 29.85 2.01 4.54
C GLU A 248 30.15 3.16 5.49
N ASP A 249 30.92 4.17 5.04
CA ASP A 249 31.30 5.29 5.89
C ASP A 249 30.06 6.13 6.24
N THR A 250 29.20 6.36 5.24
CA THR A 250 27.92 7.05 5.42
C THR A 250 26.98 6.23 6.29
N ALA A 251 26.85 4.93 6.06
CA ALA A 251 26.03 4.03 6.87
C ALA A 251 26.48 4.04 8.34
N GLY A 252 27.80 4.01 8.60
CA GLY A 252 28.37 4.12 9.94
C GLY A 252 27.98 5.41 10.64
N ARG A 253 28.11 6.56 9.97
CA ARG A 253 27.70 7.87 10.51
C ARG A 253 26.20 7.94 10.82
N VAL A 254 25.35 7.38 9.94
CA VAL A 254 23.90 7.31 10.16
C VAL A 254 23.59 6.45 11.38
N VAL A 255 24.20 5.26 11.48
CA VAL A 255 24.03 4.34 12.60
C VAL A 255 24.42 5.00 13.93
N ASP A 256 25.58 5.66 13.97
CA ASP A 256 26.06 6.34 15.18
C ASP A 256 25.16 7.52 15.57
N THR A 257 24.67 8.27 14.58
CA THR A 257 23.69 9.33 14.81
C THR A 257 22.40 8.75 15.36
N PHE A 258 21.83 7.73 14.70
CA PHE A 258 20.62 7.04 15.11
C PHE A 258 20.72 6.56 16.57
N ARG A 259 21.81 5.89 16.94
CA ARG A 259 22.05 5.41 18.32
C ARG A 259 21.95 6.53 19.35
N ARG A 260 22.57 7.68 19.09
CA ARG A 260 22.58 8.82 20.03
C ARG A 260 21.20 9.42 20.24
N TYR A 261 20.35 9.45 19.22
CA TYR A 261 19.03 10.10 19.26
C TYR A 261 17.86 9.15 19.56
N ARG A 262 18.08 7.85 19.40
CA ARG A 262 17.08 6.81 19.67
C ARG A 262 16.47 6.85 21.07
N PRO A 263 17.22 7.10 22.16
CA PRO A 263 16.64 7.19 23.50
C PRO A 263 15.61 8.31 23.64
N MET A 264 15.80 9.42 22.92
CA MET A 264 14.85 10.54 22.89
C MET A 264 13.65 10.27 21.96
N ASN A 265 13.79 9.30 21.06
CA ASN A 265 12.83 9.01 20.00
C ASN A 265 12.50 7.51 19.98
N PRO A 266 11.71 7.02 20.96
CA PRO A 266 11.42 5.61 21.14
C PRO A 266 10.75 4.92 19.94
N GLY A 267 10.15 5.68 19.02
CA GLY A 267 9.48 5.18 17.82
C GLY A 267 10.34 5.12 16.56
N SER A 268 11.62 5.50 16.58
CA SER A 268 12.48 5.39 15.39
C SER A 268 13.09 4.00 15.24
N PHE A 269 13.28 3.53 14.02
CA PHE A 269 13.86 2.22 13.72
C PHE A 269 14.78 2.36 12.52
N LEU A 270 15.75 1.47 12.45
CA LEU A 270 16.69 1.39 11.35
C LEU A 270 16.61 0.00 10.74
N LEU A 271 16.78 -0.08 9.43
CA LEU A 271 16.97 -1.34 8.72
C LEU A 271 18.05 -1.14 7.67
N ARG A 272 19.03 -2.04 7.66
CA ARG A 272 19.98 -2.16 6.55
C ARG A 272 19.64 -3.42 5.76
N THR A 273 19.50 -3.27 4.44
CA THR A 273 19.05 -4.36 3.56
C THR A 273 19.51 -4.12 2.12
N PRO A 274 19.72 -5.17 1.31
CA PRO A 274 19.81 -5.01 -0.12
C PRO A 274 18.49 -4.50 -0.69
N ARG A 275 18.56 -3.80 -1.82
CA ARG A 275 17.38 -3.43 -2.59
C ARG A 275 16.92 -4.61 -3.43
N ASP A 276 15.70 -5.06 -3.18
CA ASP A 276 15.07 -6.14 -3.95
C ASP A 276 14.22 -5.58 -5.10
N ASP A 277 13.77 -6.47 -5.98
CA ASP A 277 12.68 -6.16 -6.91
C ASP A 277 11.44 -5.71 -6.14
N LEU A 278 10.88 -4.56 -6.54
CA LEU A 278 9.77 -3.89 -5.85
C LEU A 278 8.54 -4.79 -5.70
N GLU A 279 8.23 -5.52 -6.77
CA GLU A 279 7.06 -6.41 -6.80
C GLU A 279 7.28 -7.60 -5.86
N SER A 280 8.46 -8.18 -5.89
CA SER A 280 8.86 -9.28 -5.00
C SER A 280 8.89 -8.87 -3.53
N GLN A 281 9.33 -7.65 -3.22
CA GLN A 281 9.29 -7.10 -1.86
C GLN A 281 7.86 -6.99 -1.35
N TRP A 282 6.97 -6.37 -2.13
CA TRP A 282 5.56 -6.21 -1.78
C TRP A 282 4.84 -7.56 -1.66
N GLU A 283 5.11 -8.50 -2.56
CA GLU A 283 4.49 -9.83 -2.52
C GLU A 283 4.83 -10.59 -1.25
N ARG A 284 6.09 -10.56 -0.82
CA ARG A 284 6.51 -11.20 0.44
C ARG A 284 5.72 -10.65 1.63
N GLU A 285 5.47 -9.34 1.67
CA GLU A 285 4.69 -8.71 2.74
C GLU A 285 3.22 -9.17 2.75
N ILE A 286 2.56 -9.22 1.59
CA ILE A 286 1.13 -9.60 1.53
C ILE A 286 0.88 -11.12 1.68
N TYR A 287 1.89 -11.95 1.44
CA TYR A 287 1.81 -13.42 1.59
C TYR A 287 2.37 -13.93 2.93
N GLY A 288 2.62 -13.04 3.89
CA GLY A 288 2.92 -13.43 5.27
C GLY A 288 4.38 -13.80 5.54
N ALA A 289 5.32 -13.40 4.68
CA ALA A 289 6.72 -13.36 5.09
C ALA A 289 6.94 -12.25 6.13
N LYS A 290 8.10 -12.26 6.80
CA LYS A 290 8.48 -11.17 7.71
C LYS A 290 8.37 -9.82 7.00
N SER A 291 7.52 -8.95 7.54
CA SER A 291 7.27 -7.61 7.03
C SER A 291 8.53 -6.73 7.15
N ILE A 292 8.56 -5.61 6.41
CA ILE A 292 9.63 -4.60 6.55
C ILE A 292 9.73 -4.08 7.99
N TRP A 293 8.60 -3.96 8.67
CA TRP A 293 8.48 -3.48 10.04
C TRP A 293 9.15 -4.43 11.02
N GLU A 294 8.79 -5.72 10.99
CA GLU A 294 9.39 -6.76 11.83
C GLU A 294 10.90 -6.88 11.61
N ARG A 295 11.34 -6.80 10.35
CA ARG A 295 12.76 -6.79 10.00
C ARG A 295 13.47 -5.57 10.59
N GLY A 296 12.84 -4.39 10.52
CA GLY A 296 13.36 -3.16 11.11
C GLY A 296 13.48 -3.23 12.64
N GLU A 297 12.49 -3.80 13.32
CA GLU A 297 12.58 -4.03 14.76
C GLU A 297 13.71 -4.98 15.13
N GLU A 298 13.79 -6.12 14.43
CA GLU A 298 14.82 -7.15 14.67
C GLU A 298 16.23 -6.61 14.44
N TYR A 299 16.41 -5.86 13.34
CA TYR A 299 17.66 -5.18 13.03
C TYR A 299 18.01 -4.15 14.11
N THR A 300 17.06 -3.28 14.47
CA THR A 300 17.28 -2.24 15.49
C THR A 300 17.64 -2.85 16.84
N ARG A 301 16.94 -3.91 17.26
CA ARG A 301 17.22 -4.63 18.50
C ARG A 301 18.63 -5.21 18.51
N SER A 302 19.02 -5.85 17.41
CA SER A 302 20.37 -6.42 17.25
C SER A 302 21.46 -5.34 17.27
N LEU A 303 21.19 -4.21 16.61
CA LEU A 303 22.11 -3.06 16.53
C LEU A 303 22.41 -2.43 17.90
N LEU A 304 21.39 -2.37 18.77
CA LEU A 304 21.51 -1.83 20.12
C LEU A 304 22.15 -2.82 21.09
N ALA A 305 21.88 -4.13 20.94
CA ALA A 305 22.50 -5.16 21.78
C ALA A 305 24.03 -5.24 21.60
N GLN A 306 24.52 -5.04 20.37
CA GLN A 306 25.96 -5.01 20.08
C GLN A 306 26.69 -3.84 20.75
N ASP A 307 25.99 -2.78 21.14
CA ASP A 307 26.58 -1.60 21.78
C ASP A 307 26.78 -1.83 23.29
N VAL A 308 25.86 -2.56 23.93
CA VAL A 308 26.00 -2.98 25.33
C VAL A 308 27.23 -3.87 25.50
N ALA A 309 27.42 -4.84 24.59
CA ALA A 309 28.55 -5.78 24.63
C ALA A 309 29.92 -5.14 24.31
N LYS A 310 29.97 -3.92 23.78
CA LYS A 310 31.22 -3.18 23.53
C LYS A 310 31.63 -2.26 24.68
N ASN A 311 30.70 -1.97 25.59
CA ASN A 311 30.91 -1.07 26.72
C ASN A 311 31.03 -1.82 28.07
N GLU A 312 31.01 -3.16 28.04
CA GLU A 312 31.38 -4.08 29.14
C GLU A 312 32.80 -4.60 28.95
#